data_AF-A0A6L5GCS7-F1
#
_entry.id   AF-A0A6L5GCS7-F1
#
_cell.length_a   1.000
_cell.length_b   1.000
_cell.length_c   1.000
_cell.angle_alpha   90.00
_cell.angle_beta   90.00
_cell.angle_gamma   90.00
#
_symmetry.space_group_name_H-M   'P 1'
#
loop_
_entity.id
_entity.type
_entity.pdbx_description
1 polymer ?
#
loop_
_entity_poly.entity_id
_entity_poly.type
_entity_poly.pdbx_seq_one_letter_code
_entity_poly.pdbx_strand_id
1 'polypeptide(L)'
;MTSMTTIKVPTELRDRISKIARSQHTTMAGAVEWAIERAETEQFWAEVRATMTTPEARADILRETEELGGTIGDGLEPEDWSEYE
;
A
#
# COMPACT_ATOMS: atom_id res chain seq x y z
N MET A 1 24.17 12.24 10.42
CA MET A 1 25.15 11.17 10.15
C MET A 1 24.45 9.84 10.38
N THR A 2 24.44 8.94 9.40
CA THR A 2 23.79 7.63 9.54
C THR A 2 24.62 6.73 10.43
N SER A 3 24.06 6.27 11.56
CA SER A 3 24.71 5.33 12.47
C SER A 3 24.56 3.91 11.92
N MET A 4 25.67 3.19 11.78
CA MET A 4 25.66 1.79 11.32
C MET A 4 25.81 0.87 12.52
N THR A 5 25.01 -0.20 12.55
CA THR A 5 25.08 -1.25 13.56
C THR A 5 25.12 -2.62 12.89
N THR A 6 25.56 -3.64 13.63
CA THR A 6 25.61 -5.03 13.16
C THR A 6 24.62 -5.88 13.93
N ILE A 7 23.77 -6.63 13.22
CA ILE A 7 22.82 -7.56 13.81
C ILE A 7 23.35 -8.98 13.60
N LYS A 8 23.37 -9.78 14.67
CA LYS A 8 23.68 -11.21 14.57
C LYS A 8 22.43 -11.94 14.10
N VAL A 9 22.55 -12.68 13.01
CA VAL A 9 21.48 -13.52 12.44
C VAL A 9 22.03 -14.91 12.15
N PRO A 10 21.17 -15.95 12.12
CA PRO A 10 21.57 -17.26 11.63
C PRO A 10 22.14 -17.18 10.20
N THR A 11 23.13 -18.02 9.88
CA THR A 11 23.78 -18.02 8.57
C THR A 11 22.79 -18.23 7.43
N GLU A 12 21.82 -19.13 7.61
CA GLU A 12 20.78 -19.39 6.62
C GLU A 12 19.92 -18.15 6.33
N LEU A 13 19.62 -17.35 7.37
CA LEU A 13 18.87 -16.10 7.20
C LEU A 13 19.69 -15.05 6.46
N ARG A 14 20.97 -14.91 6.80
CA ARG A 14 21.90 -14.03 6.07
C ARG A 14 21.96 -14.39 4.57
N ASP A 15 22.02 -15.68 4.25
CA ASP A 15 22.09 -16.15 2.87
C ASP A 15 20.78 -15.88 2.11
N ARG A 16 19.63 -16.06 2.79
CA ARG A 16 18.33 -15.68 2.23
C ARG A 16 18.24 -14.18 1.94
N ILE A 17 18.64 -13.33 2.88
CA ILE A 17 18.70 -11.87 2.68
C ILE A 17 19.63 -11.53 1.51
N SER A 18 20.79 -12.18 1.43
CA SER A 18 21.76 -11.96 0.35
C SER A 18 21.18 -12.33 -1.02
N LYS A 19 20.41 -13.42 -1.10
CA LYS A 19 19.73 -13.84 -2.34
C LYS A 19 18.68 -12.81 -2.77
N ILE A 20 17.87 -12.32 -1.83
CA ILE A 20 16.85 -11.30 -2.08
C ILE A 20 17.49 -9.99 -2.53
N ALA A 21 18.51 -9.52 -1.80
CA ALA A 21 19.26 -8.32 -2.14
C ALA A 21 19.84 -8.38 -3.56
N ARG A 22 20.43 -9.53 -3.95
CA ARG A 22 20.93 -9.75 -5.31
C ARG A 22 19.82 -9.70 -6.36
N SER A 23 18.68 -10.35 -6.12
CA SER A 23 17.56 -10.34 -7.08
C SER A 23 16.93 -8.97 -7.27
N GLN A 24 16.99 -8.12 -6.24
CA GLN A 24 16.44 -6.76 -6.27
C GLN A 24 17.50 -5.70 -6.60
N HIS A 25 18.73 -6.11 -6.93
CA HIS A 25 19.86 -5.21 -7.18
C HIS A 25 20.10 -4.17 -6.07
N THR A 26 19.89 -4.57 -4.82
CA THR A 26 20.01 -3.69 -3.64
C THR A 26 21.05 -4.24 -2.65
N THR A 27 21.32 -3.46 -1.60
CA THR A 27 22.20 -3.88 -0.50
C THR A 27 21.45 -4.80 0.47
N MET A 28 22.17 -5.53 1.34
CA MET A 28 21.52 -6.33 2.38
C MET A 28 20.68 -5.48 3.34
N ALA A 29 21.14 -4.27 3.66
CA ALA A 29 20.38 -3.31 4.46
C ALA A 29 19.11 -2.88 3.71
N GLY A 30 19.22 -2.53 2.43
CA GLY A 30 18.07 -2.14 1.60
C GLY A 30 17.04 -3.26 1.43
N ALA A 31 17.47 -4.52 1.34
CA ALA A 31 16.56 -5.66 1.30
C ALA A 31 15.81 -5.86 2.64
N VAL A 32 16.45 -5.53 3.76
CA VAL A 32 15.82 -5.58 5.09
C VAL A 32 14.85 -4.42 5.25
N GLU A 33 15.22 -3.20 4.84
CA GLU A 33 14.34 -2.02 4.82
C GLU A 33 13.08 -2.30 4.00
N TRP A 34 13.26 -2.79 2.77
CA TRP A 34 12.13 -3.15 1.89
C TRP A 34 11.22 -4.21 2.52
N ALA A 35 11.78 -5.21 3.20
CA ALA A 35 11.00 -6.25 3.86
C ALA A 35 10.19 -5.68 5.05
N ILE A 36 10.74 -4.72 5.78
CA ILE A 36 10.06 -4.03 6.88
C ILE A 36 8.91 -3.19 6.34
N GLU A 37 9.18 -2.32 5.36
CA GLU A 37 8.15 -1.47 4.74
C GLU A 37 6.98 -2.30 4.20
N ARG A 38 7.29 -3.45 3.61
CA ARG A 38 6.26 -4.36 3.11
C ARG A 38 5.43 -4.99 4.23
N ALA A 39 6.05 -5.38 5.34
CA ALA A 39 5.33 -5.89 6.51
C ALA A 39 4.45 -4.81 7.15
N GLU A 40 4.95 -3.57 7.26
CA GLU A 40 4.18 -2.42 7.76
C GLU A 40 2.98 -2.12 6.86
N THR A 41 3.19 -2.11 5.54
CA THR A 41 2.12 -1.92 4.55
C THR A 41 1.07 -3.02 4.67
N GLU A 42 1.47 -4.28 4.79
CA GLU A 42 0.54 -5.40 4.96
C GLU A 42 -0.27 -5.28 6.27
N GLN A 43 0.37 -4.87 7.36
CA GLN A 43 -0.30 -4.62 8.64
C GLN A 43 -1.28 -3.45 8.55
N PHE A 44 -0.87 -2.34 7.95
CA PHE A 44 -1.73 -1.17 7.72
C PHE A 44 -2.98 -1.57 6.92
N TRP A 45 -2.81 -2.30 5.83
CA TRP A 45 -3.95 -2.75 5.03
C TRP A 45 -4.82 -3.79 5.77
N ALA A 46 -4.24 -4.59 6.66
CA ALA A 46 -5.02 -5.49 7.50
C ALA A 46 -5.92 -4.71 8.47
N GLU A 47 -5.42 -3.64 9.06
CA GLU A 47 -6.18 -2.75 9.93
C GLU A 47 -7.27 -1.99 9.17
N VAL A 48 -6.93 -1.40 8.01
CA VAL A 48 -7.91 -0.74 7.13
C VAL A 48 -9.05 -1.69 6.79
N ARG A 49 -8.74 -2.93 6.37
CA ARG A 49 -9.78 -3.93 6.08
C ARG A 49 -10.61 -4.28 7.32
N ALA A 50 -9.98 -4.43 8.48
CA ALA A 50 -10.70 -4.73 9.72
C ALA A 50 -11.70 -3.63 10.10
N THR A 51 -11.36 -2.36 9.85
CA THR A 51 -12.20 -1.21 10.21
C THR A 51 -13.24 -0.87 9.15
N MET A 52 -12.83 -0.84 7.87
CA MET A 52 -13.65 -0.33 6.76
C MET A 52 -14.53 -1.38 6.08
N THR A 53 -14.27 -2.67 6.32
CA THR A 53 -15.06 -3.76 5.71
C THR A 53 -16.14 -4.30 6.64
N THR A 54 -16.35 -3.66 7.80
CA THR A 54 -17.47 -4.01 8.70
C THR A 54 -18.80 -3.68 8.02
N PRO A 55 -19.89 -4.42 8.31
CA PRO A 55 -21.22 -4.09 7.77
C PRO A 55 -21.65 -2.66 8.06
N GLU A 56 -21.31 -2.14 9.24
CA GLU A 56 -21.61 -0.79 9.70
C GLU A 56 -20.81 0.25 8.91
N ALA A 57 -19.50 0.08 8.79
CA ALA A 57 -18.66 0.98 7.99
C ALA A 57 -19.07 0.96 6.51
N ARG A 58 -19.46 -0.19 5.98
CA ARG A 58 -19.96 -0.31 4.61
C ARG A 58 -21.27 0.44 4.42
N ALA A 59 -22.18 0.40 5.39
CA ALA A 59 -23.43 1.18 5.34
C ALA A 59 -23.16 2.68 5.43
N ASP A 60 -22.19 3.10 6.23
CA ASP A 60 -21.75 4.50 6.32
C ASP A 60 -21.14 5.00 5.01
N ILE A 61 -20.21 4.24 4.41
CA ILE A 61 -19.60 4.57 3.12
C ILE A 61 -20.64 4.68 2.01
N LEU A 62 -21.62 3.77 1.99
CA LEU A 62 -22.69 3.80 0.98
C LEU A 62 -23.53 5.08 1.09
N ARG A 63 -23.89 5.48 2.32
CA ARG A 63 -24.64 6.72 2.57
C ARG A 63 -23.83 7.95 2.15
N GLU A 64 -22.57 8.02 2.54
CA GLU A 64 -21.67 9.11 2.15
C GLU A 64 -21.49 9.17 0.63
N THR A 65 -21.41 8.02 -0.04
CA THR A 65 -21.33 7.93 -1.51
C THR A 65 -22.63 8.40 -2.17
N GLU A 66 -23.79 8.13 -1.59
CA GLU A 66 -25.08 8.66 -2.08
C GLU A 66 -25.17 10.18 -1.91
N GLU A 67 -24.68 10.72 -0.79
CA GLU A 67 -24.66 12.16 -0.50
C GLU A 67 -23.69 12.93 -1.42
N LEU A 68 -22.49 12.38 -1.65
CA LEU A 68 -21.43 13.02 -2.44
C LEU A 68 -21.44 12.63 -3.92
N GLY A 69 -22.18 11.58 -4.31
CA GLY A 69 -22.18 11.06 -5.67
C GLY A 69 -22.66 12.08 -6.70
N GLY A 70 -23.55 12.99 -6.30
CA GLY A 70 -24.05 14.07 -7.15
C GLY A 70 -23.01 15.14 -7.49
N THR A 71 -21.96 15.31 -6.68
CA THR A 71 -20.94 16.35 -6.89
C THR A 71 -19.74 15.86 -7.71
N ILE A 72 -19.74 14.60 -8.16
CA ILE A 72 -18.63 14.01 -8.94
C ILE A 72 -18.40 14.76 -10.26
N GLY A 73 -19.47 15.29 -10.86
CA GLY A 73 -19.42 16.05 -12.11
C GLY A 73 -19.23 17.56 -11.94
N ASP A 74 -19.10 18.08 -10.72
CA ASP A 74 -19.02 19.51 -10.48
C ASP A 74 -17.74 20.10 -11.10
N GLY A 75 -17.91 21.02 -12.05
CA GLY A 75 -16.80 21.68 -12.76
C GLY A 75 -16.25 20.92 -13.97
N LEU A 76 -16.85 19.78 -14.34
CA LEU A 76 -16.56 19.11 -15.60
C LEU A 76 -17.53 19.59 -16.69
N GLU A 77 -17.02 19.81 -17.91
CA GLU A 77 -17.86 20.02 -19.08
C GLU A 77 -18.60 18.70 -19.41
N PRO A 78 -19.88 18.75 -19.82
CA PRO A 78 -20.62 17.54 -20.17
C PRO A 78 -19.91 16.79 -21.29
N GLU A 79 -19.77 15.47 -21.16
CA GLU A 79 -19.08 14.65 -22.15
C GLU A 79 -19.83 14.68 -23.49
N ASP A 80 -19.18 15.27 -24.51
CA ASP A 80 -19.68 15.30 -25.88
C ASP A 80 -19.18 14.06 -26.64
N TRP A 81 -20.04 13.05 -26.69
CA TRP A 81 -19.78 11.80 -27.42
C TRP A 81 -20.18 11.86 -28.90
N SER A 82 -20.58 13.03 -29.41
CA SER A 82 -21.06 13.20 -30.79
C SER A 82 -20.00 12.96 -31.88
N GLU A 83 -18.71 12.91 -31.52
CA GLU A 83 -17.62 12.57 -32.44
C GLU A 83 -17.56 11.07 -32.81
N TYR A 84 -18.29 10.21 -32.08
CA TYR A 84 -18.27 8.75 -32.27
C TYR A 84 -19.59 8.16 -32.83
N GLU A 85 -20.55 8.99 -33.25
CA GLU A 85 -21.79 8.58 -33.96
C GLU A 85 -21.71 8.75 -35.49
#